data_AF-A0A6V8KJX2-F1
#
_entry.id   AF-A0A6V8KJX2-F1
#
_cell.length_a   1.000
_cell.length_b   1.000
_cell.length_c   1.000
_cell.angle_alpha   90.00
_cell.angle_beta   90.00
_cell.angle_gamma   90.00
#
_symmetry.space_group_name_H-M   'P 1'
#
loop_
_entity.id
_entity.type
_entity.pdbx_description
1 polymer ?
#
loop_
_entity_poly.entity_id
_entity_poly.type
_entity_poly.pdbx_seq_one_letter_code
_entity_poly.pdbx_strand_id
1 'polypeptide(L)'
;MPRGVPGELLLGGDGLARGYLDRAALTAPRFAPDAFVAEPGARIYRTGDMARWRPDGALEFLGRFDDQVKLHGHRIELGEIETVLAAHQGVRSAVAAVRGEGVDQRITVHYVSQADPPPTGHELRTFLASRLPGYMVPQAFQLIDAVPLTPNGKVDRKALPNPTGARPDGTPAYAPPASATERAVAEVWAQVLDIDRVGVDDSFFDLGGTSLLVVRARARLLERVGGELSLVDMFRYPTVRALAEVIDRAPAERSDPDVSEGAARGAARRGAARAVARRAGRAG
;
A
#
# COMPACT_ATOMS: atom_id res chain seq x y z
N MET A 1 28.90 0.99 -26.44
CA MET A 1 27.96 -0.11 -26.74
C MET A 1 27.47 0.02 -28.18
N PRO A 2 27.25 -1.09 -28.92
CA PRO A 2 26.62 -1.03 -30.25
C PRO A 2 25.22 -0.40 -30.18
N ARG A 3 24.77 0.24 -31.28
CA ARG A 3 23.43 0.81 -31.35
C ARG A 3 22.36 -0.29 -31.24
N GLY A 4 21.26 0.00 -30.55
CA GLY A 4 20.17 -0.95 -30.31
C GLY A 4 20.41 -1.96 -29.17
N VAL A 5 21.62 -2.06 -28.62
CA VAL A 5 21.93 -2.97 -27.50
C VAL A 5 21.64 -2.28 -26.17
N PRO A 6 20.80 -2.87 -25.29
CA PRO A 6 20.56 -2.37 -23.94
C PRO A 6 21.85 -2.29 -23.10
N GLY A 7 22.00 -1.23 -22.32
CA GLY A 7 23.08 -1.05 -21.35
C GLY A 7 22.68 -0.11 -20.22
N GLU A 8 23.57 0.03 -19.22
CA GLU A 8 23.37 1.00 -18.13
C GLU A 8 23.53 2.43 -18.66
N LEU A 9 22.58 3.30 -18.33
CA LEU A 9 22.68 4.73 -18.56
C LEU A 9 23.59 5.34 -17.50
N LEU A 10 24.61 6.05 -17.96
CA LEU A 10 25.59 6.74 -17.13
C LEU A 10 25.52 8.25 -17.44
N LEU A 11 25.62 9.09 -16.42
CA LEU A 11 25.61 10.54 -16.57
C LEU A 11 26.98 11.13 -16.18
N GLY A 12 27.55 11.98 -17.01
CA GLY A 12 28.78 12.73 -16.73
C GLY A 12 28.58 14.24 -16.82
N GLY A 13 29.63 15.00 -16.50
CA GLY A 13 29.69 16.46 -16.65
C GLY A 13 29.22 17.26 -15.43
N ASP A 14 29.09 18.59 -15.62
CA ASP A 14 28.92 19.56 -14.54
C ASP A 14 27.60 19.43 -13.75
N GLY A 15 26.61 18.74 -14.32
CA GLY A 15 25.31 18.51 -13.69
C GLY A 15 25.33 17.48 -12.55
N LEU A 16 26.47 16.85 -12.27
CA LEU A 16 26.58 15.85 -11.21
C LEU A 16 26.51 16.46 -9.81
N ALA A 17 25.72 15.82 -8.94
CA ALA A 17 25.73 16.12 -7.52
C ALA A 17 27.13 15.86 -6.91
N ARG A 18 27.40 16.49 -5.76
CA ARG A 18 28.61 16.23 -4.97
C ARG A 18 28.63 14.79 -4.45
N GLY A 19 27.46 14.26 -4.10
CA GLY A 19 27.26 12.93 -3.54
C GLY A 19 26.04 12.91 -2.63
N TYR A 20 25.87 11.85 -1.85
CA TYR A 20 24.86 11.77 -0.81
C TYR A 20 25.40 12.39 0.49
N LEU A 21 24.61 13.26 1.12
CA LEU A 21 24.99 13.97 2.35
C LEU A 21 25.35 12.97 3.45
N ASP A 22 26.56 13.08 3.99
CA ASP A 22 27.12 12.23 5.06
C ASP A 22 27.07 10.72 4.79
N ARG A 23 27.06 10.32 3.52
CA ARG A 23 26.98 8.91 3.11
C ARG A 23 28.07 8.58 2.08
N ALA A 24 29.34 8.67 2.50
CA ALA A 24 30.49 8.40 1.64
C ALA A 24 30.46 6.98 1.05
N ALA A 25 30.10 5.98 1.87
CA ALA A 25 29.99 4.58 1.44
C ALA A 25 28.91 4.35 0.36
N LEU A 26 27.83 5.14 0.34
CA LEU A 26 26.81 5.10 -0.72
C LEU A 26 27.23 5.90 -1.96
N THR A 27 28.01 6.96 -1.74
CA THR A 27 28.45 7.87 -2.81
C THR A 27 29.49 7.19 -3.70
N ALA A 28 30.51 6.57 -3.12
CA ALA A 28 31.64 6.00 -3.86
C ALA A 28 31.23 5.02 -4.99
N PRO A 29 30.34 4.03 -4.79
CA PRO A 29 29.95 3.12 -5.86
C PRO A 29 29.02 3.76 -6.91
N ARG A 30 28.33 4.87 -6.58
CA ARG A 30 27.38 5.54 -7.49
C ARG A 30 28.02 6.68 -8.29
N PHE A 31 29.01 7.36 -7.73
CA PHE A 31 29.79 8.44 -8.36
C PHE A 31 31.23 7.97 -8.57
N ALA A 32 31.43 7.15 -9.60
CA ALA A 32 32.71 6.53 -9.90
C ALA A 32 33.60 7.47 -10.75
N PRO A 33 34.92 7.22 -10.83
CA PRO A 33 35.78 7.88 -11.81
C PRO A 33 35.25 7.66 -13.24
N ASP A 34 35.21 8.72 -14.04
CA ASP A 34 34.81 8.63 -15.44
C ASP A 34 35.98 8.15 -16.29
N ALA A 35 35.91 6.90 -16.77
CA ALA A 35 36.93 6.30 -17.62
C ALA A 35 36.83 6.70 -19.10
N PHE A 36 35.79 7.45 -19.48
CA PHE A 36 35.50 7.81 -20.88
C PHE A 36 36.01 9.20 -21.27
N VAL A 37 36.48 9.99 -20.30
CA VAL A 37 37.00 11.34 -20.53
C VAL A 37 38.44 11.45 -20.01
N ALA A 38 39.24 12.28 -20.66
CA ALA A 38 40.65 12.48 -20.30
C ALA A 38 40.87 13.44 -19.13
N GLU A 39 39.81 14.11 -18.66
CA GLU A 39 39.89 15.13 -17.61
C GLU A 39 40.20 14.50 -16.24
N PRO A 40 41.29 14.90 -15.57
CA PRO A 40 41.62 14.39 -14.25
C PRO A 40 40.53 14.71 -13.22
N GLY A 41 40.08 13.69 -12.50
CA GLY A 41 39.05 13.85 -11.45
C GLY A 41 37.61 13.90 -11.97
N ALA A 42 37.39 13.72 -13.28
CA ALA A 42 36.06 13.54 -13.83
C ALA A 42 35.35 12.35 -13.18
N ARG A 43 34.05 12.52 -12.96
CA ARG A 43 33.18 11.52 -12.33
C ARG A 43 32.01 11.20 -13.23
N ILE A 44 31.51 9.99 -13.08
CA ILE A 44 30.34 9.50 -13.75
C ILE A 44 29.34 8.97 -12.71
N TYR A 45 28.07 9.29 -12.89
CA TYR A 45 26.99 8.81 -12.06
C TYR A 45 26.29 7.61 -12.69
N ARG A 46 26.23 6.52 -11.93
CA ARG A 46 25.54 5.27 -12.28
C ARG A 46 24.06 5.38 -11.95
N THR A 47 23.23 5.64 -12.96
CA THR A 47 21.81 5.91 -12.71
C THR A 47 21.05 4.67 -12.27
N GLY A 48 21.54 3.47 -12.62
CA GLY A 48 20.80 2.22 -12.50
C GLY A 48 19.69 2.06 -13.55
N ASP A 49 19.54 3.00 -14.48
CA ASP A 49 18.58 2.88 -15.59
C ASP A 49 19.17 2.03 -16.72
N MET A 50 18.34 1.22 -17.35
CA MET A 50 18.68 0.52 -18.58
C MET A 50 18.12 1.30 -19.77
N ALA A 51 18.97 1.54 -20.76
CA ALA A 51 18.59 2.27 -21.96
C ALA A 51 19.32 1.72 -23.21
N ARG A 52 18.85 2.10 -24.39
CA ARG A 52 19.56 1.86 -25.66
C ARG A 52 19.43 3.04 -26.61
N TRP A 53 20.37 3.15 -27.53
CA TRP A 53 20.26 4.09 -28.65
C TRP A 53 19.36 3.52 -29.74
N ARG A 54 18.37 4.30 -30.15
CA ARG A 54 17.52 4.04 -31.32
C ARG A 54 18.27 4.37 -32.62
N PRO A 55 17.80 3.87 -33.78
CA PRO A 55 18.41 4.19 -35.09
C PRO A 55 18.43 5.68 -35.39
N ASP A 56 17.41 6.43 -34.94
CA ASP A 56 17.27 7.88 -35.08
C ASP A 56 18.19 8.69 -34.15
N GLY A 57 18.98 8.02 -33.30
CA GLY A 57 19.89 8.67 -32.35
C GLY A 57 19.23 9.11 -31.05
N ALA A 58 17.93 8.85 -30.85
CA ALA A 58 17.29 9.07 -29.57
C ALA A 58 17.63 7.97 -28.56
N LEU A 59 17.58 8.30 -27.27
CA LEU A 59 17.76 7.35 -26.19
C LEU A 59 16.39 6.77 -25.78
N GLU A 60 16.24 5.45 -25.84
CA GLU A 60 15.05 4.73 -25.38
C GLU A 60 15.29 4.17 -23.99
N PHE A 61 14.43 4.53 -23.04
CA PHE A 61 14.45 4.00 -21.67
C PHE A 61 13.75 2.64 -21.61
N LEU A 62 14.41 1.64 -21.01
CA LEU A 62 13.99 0.23 -20.99
C LEU A 62 13.65 -0.28 -19.59
N GLY A 63 13.78 0.55 -18.55
CA GLY A 63 13.56 0.18 -17.16
C GLY A 63 14.81 0.40 -16.30
N ARG A 64 14.93 -0.32 -15.18
CA ARG A 64 16.05 -0.20 -14.25
C ARG A 64 16.72 -1.55 -14.01
N PHE A 65 17.99 -1.51 -13.64
CA PHE A 65 18.75 -2.66 -13.14
C PHE A 65 18.40 -3.00 -11.69
N ASP A 66 17.89 -2.02 -10.93
CA ASP A 66 17.38 -2.19 -9.57
C ASP A 66 15.84 -2.13 -9.53
N ASP A 67 15.26 -2.57 -8.42
CA ASP A 67 13.81 -2.75 -8.24
C ASP A 67 13.04 -1.45 -7.96
N GLN A 68 13.58 -0.32 -8.42
CA GLN A 68 13.01 0.99 -8.19
C GLN A 68 11.90 1.29 -9.18
N VAL A 69 10.76 1.79 -8.68
CA VAL A 69 9.56 2.05 -9.47
C VAL A 69 9.09 3.50 -9.34
N LYS A 70 8.44 4.02 -10.38
CA LYS A 70 7.70 5.28 -10.31
C LYS A 70 6.21 4.96 -10.21
N LEU A 71 5.57 5.41 -9.14
CA LEU A 71 4.16 5.16 -8.89
C LEU A 71 3.48 6.47 -8.47
N HIS A 72 2.47 6.91 -9.23
CA HIS A 72 1.69 8.12 -8.92
C HIS A 72 2.54 9.36 -8.64
N GLY A 73 3.63 9.54 -9.39
CA GLY A 73 4.58 10.65 -9.23
C GLY A 73 5.65 10.44 -8.14
N HIS A 74 5.56 9.36 -7.36
CA HIS A 74 6.55 9.01 -6.34
C HIS A 74 7.61 8.06 -6.87
N ARG A 75 8.86 8.30 -6.50
CA ARG A 75 9.97 7.37 -6.71
C ARG A 75 10.05 6.46 -5.49
N ILE A 76 9.79 5.16 -5.68
CA ILE A 76 9.63 4.18 -4.61
C ILE A 76 10.69 3.09 -4.75
N GLU A 77 11.39 2.80 -3.66
CA GLU A 77 12.33 1.70 -3.55
C GLU A 77 11.60 0.48 -2.98
N LEU A 78 11.27 -0.51 -3.82
CA LEU A 78 10.56 -1.71 -3.35
C LEU A 78 11.34 -2.47 -2.29
N GLY A 79 12.68 -2.48 -2.40
CA GLY A 79 13.56 -3.08 -1.39
C GLY A 79 13.49 -2.44 -0.01
N GLU A 80 13.05 -1.17 0.11
CA GLU A 80 12.84 -0.53 1.41
C GLU A 80 11.63 -1.15 2.13
N ILE A 81 10.55 -1.39 1.39
CA ILE A 81 9.34 -2.06 1.90
C ILE A 81 9.70 -3.48 2.38
N GLU A 82 10.45 -4.21 1.56
CA GLU A 82 10.93 -5.56 1.86
C GLU A 82 11.81 -5.58 3.13
N THR A 83 12.75 -4.63 3.24
CA THR A 83 13.66 -4.51 4.40
C THR A 83 12.89 -4.22 5.68
N VAL A 84 11.91 -3.31 5.63
CA VAL A 84 11.08 -3.02 6.81
C VAL A 84 10.28 -4.25 7.20
N LEU A 85 9.63 -4.93 6.27
CA LEU A 85 8.86 -6.16 6.56
C LEU A 85 9.72 -7.29 7.11
N ALA A 86 10.98 -7.42 6.68
CA ALA A 86 11.90 -8.41 7.23
C ALA A 86 12.18 -8.24 8.73
N ALA A 87 11.93 -7.04 9.30
CA ALA A 87 12.01 -6.79 10.73
C ALA A 87 10.75 -7.20 11.51
N HIS A 88 9.67 -7.61 10.84
CA HIS A 88 8.47 -8.11 11.48
C HIS A 88 8.66 -9.56 11.94
N GLN A 89 8.44 -9.85 13.22
CA GLN A 89 8.73 -11.16 13.83
C GLN A 89 8.05 -12.36 13.12
N GLY A 90 6.87 -12.15 12.53
CA GLY A 90 6.14 -13.20 11.82
C GLY A 90 6.54 -13.42 10.35
N VAL A 91 7.44 -12.61 9.78
CA VAL A 91 7.80 -12.65 8.35
C VAL A 91 9.18 -13.27 8.17
N ARG A 92 9.26 -14.38 7.42
CA ARG A 92 10.53 -15.01 7.02
C ARG A 92 11.18 -14.27 5.86
N SER A 93 10.38 -13.93 4.85
CA SER A 93 10.81 -13.22 3.65
C SER A 93 9.63 -12.48 3.04
N ALA A 94 9.88 -11.33 2.44
CA ALA A 94 8.87 -10.55 1.72
C ALA A 94 9.46 -10.03 0.40
N VAL A 95 8.61 -9.98 -0.63
CA VAL A 95 8.93 -9.40 -1.93
C VAL A 95 7.84 -8.40 -2.28
N ALA A 96 8.23 -7.17 -2.61
CA ALA A 96 7.33 -6.15 -3.08
C ALA A 96 7.35 -6.10 -4.62
N ALA A 97 6.19 -5.86 -5.21
CA ALA A 97 6.00 -5.75 -6.66
C ALA A 97 4.94 -4.70 -6.98
N VAL A 98 5.05 -4.05 -8.14
CA VAL A 98 3.99 -3.22 -8.70
C VAL A 98 3.12 -4.07 -9.62
N ARG A 99 1.81 -3.96 -9.46
CA ARG A 99 0.78 -4.62 -10.29
C ARG A 99 -0.15 -3.57 -10.88
N GLY A 100 -0.80 -3.91 -12.00
CA GLY A 100 -1.67 -3.00 -12.74
C GLY A 100 -0.91 -2.15 -13.76
N GLU A 101 -1.65 -1.34 -14.51
CA GLU A 101 -1.12 -0.45 -15.55
C GLU A 101 -1.69 0.96 -15.42
N GLY A 102 -0.91 1.95 -15.85
CA GLY A 102 -1.32 3.35 -15.81
C GLY A 102 -1.75 3.83 -14.42
N VAL A 103 -2.98 4.32 -14.32
CA VAL A 103 -3.55 4.87 -13.08
C VAL A 103 -3.93 3.80 -12.06
N ASP A 104 -4.07 2.54 -12.46
CA ASP A 104 -4.44 1.43 -11.58
C ASP A 104 -3.23 0.73 -10.98
N GLN A 105 -2.03 1.26 -11.23
CA GLN A 105 -0.82 0.72 -10.63
C GLN A 105 -0.88 0.78 -9.09
N ARG A 106 -0.46 -0.30 -8.45
CA ARG A 106 -0.46 -0.48 -7.01
C ARG A 106 0.70 -1.36 -6.55
N ILE A 107 1.14 -1.17 -5.33
CA ILE A 107 2.15 -1.99 -4.66
C ILE A 107 1.46 -3.18 -4.01
N THR A 108 2.04 -4.35 -4.23
CA THR A 108 1.61 -5.61 -3.63
C THR A 108 2.80 -6.25 -2.96
N VAL A 109 2.57 -6.98 -1.87
CA VAL A 109 3.60 -7.75 -1.17
C VAL A 109 3.24 -9.22 -1.17
N HIS A 110 4.21 -10.05 -1.50
CA HIS A 110 4.16 -11.49 -1.31
C HIS A 110 5.10 -11.86 -0.18
N TYR A 111 4.60 -12.54 0.82
CA TYR A 111 5.40 -12.86 2.01
C TYR A 111 5.28 -14.32 2.39
N VAL A 112 6.31 -14.78 3.07
CA VAL A 112 6.41 -16.12 3.61
C VAL A 112 6.42 -15.99 5.12
N SER A 113 5.52 -16.69 5.80
CA SER A 113 5.43 -16.64 7.27
C SER A 113 6.49 -17.53 7.94
N GLN A 114 6.93 -17.12 9.13
CA GLN A 114 7.61 -17.97 10.11
C GLN A 114 6.85 -18.09 11.44
N ALA A 115 5.69 -17.45 11.56
CA ALA A 115 4.79 -17.59 12.70
C ALA A 115 3.61 -18.51 12.36
N ASP A 116 3.07 -19.15 13.39
CA ASP A 116 1.83 -19.92 13.37
C ASP A 116 0.91 -19.43 14.51
N PRO A 117 -0.21 -18.75 14.21
CA PRO A 117 -0.71 -18.42 12.86
C PRO A 117 0.14 -17.35 12.14
N PRO A 118 0.09 -17.29 10.79
CA PRO A 118 0.76 -16.26 10.01
C PRO A 118 0.17 -14.86 10.28
N PRO A 119 0.98 -13.79 10.19
CA PRO A 119 0.48 -12.43 10.36
C PRO A 119 -0.46 -12.06 9.21
N THR A 120 -1.56 -11.40 9.52
CA THR A 120 -2.55 -10.97 8.53
C THR A 120 -2.01 -9.79 7.69
N GLY A 121 -2.57 -9.60 6.48
CA GLY A 121 -2.26 -8.44 5.66
C GLY A 121 -2.54 -7.10 6.36
N HIS A 122 -3.52 -7.06 7.26
CA HIS A 122 -3.83 -5.88 8.08
C HIS A 122 -2.73 -5.56 9.09
N GLU A 123 -2.20 -6.58 9.79
CA GLU A 123 -1.10 -6.42 10.74
C GLU A 123 0.16 -5.93 10.04
N LEU A 124 0.51 -6.53 8.90
CA LEU A 124 1.67 -6.12 8.10
C LEU A 124 1.53 -4.70 7.55
N ARG A 125 0.33 -4.32 7.09
CA ARG A 125 0.04 -2.95 6.66
C ARG A 125 0.20 -1.95 7.79
N THR A 126 -0.34 -2.26 8.96
CA THR A 126 -0.23 -1.40 10.16
C THR A 126 1.22 -1.24 10.59
N PHE A 127 1.98 -2.34 10.56
CA PHE A 127 3.40 -2.33 10.84
C PHE A 127 4.18 -1.41 9.88
N LEU A 128 3.90 -1.49 8.57
CA LEU A 128 4.54 -0.63 7.57
C LEU A 128 4.11 0.84 7.69
N ALA A 129 2.82 1.11 7.89
CA ALA A 129 2.29 2.46 7.98
C ALA A 129 2.87 3.29 9.14
N SER A 130 3.36 2.63 10.19
CA SER A 130 4.06 3.29 11.30
C SER A 130 5.54 3.60 11.03
N ARG A 131 6.12 3.10 9.91
CA ARG A 131 7.56 3.17 9.61
C ARG A 131 7.88 3.78 8.24
N LEU A 132 6.93 3.76 7.31
CA LEU A 132 7.10 4.21 5.94
C LEU A 132 6.12 5.33 5.60
N PRO A 133 6.46 6.21 4.64
CA PRO A 133 5.51 7.14 4.05
C PRO A 133 4.28 6.42 3.47
N GLY A 134 3.11 7.03 3.56
CA GLY A 134 1.84 6.40 3.15
C GLY A 134 1.82 5.91 1.70
N TYR A 135 2.51 6.59 0.78
CA TYR A 135 2.58 6.20 -0.64
C TYR A 135 3.44 4.93 -0.89
N MET A 136 4.23 4.48 0.10
CA MET A 136 4.98 3.22 0.05
C MET A 136 4.23 2.06 0.69
N VAL A 137 3.08 2.30 1.35
CA VAL A 137 2.33 1.26 2.04
C VAL A 137 1.56 0.40 1.02
N PRO A 138 1.83 -0.92 0.94
CA PRO A 138 1.19 -1.81 -0.04
C PRO A 138 -0.33 -1.89 0.09
N GLN A 139 -1.00 -2.03 -1.05
CA GLN A 139 -2.46 -2.17 -1.12
C GLN A 139 -2.93 -3.61 -0.91
N ALA A 140 -2.08 -4.62 -1.14
CA ALA A 140 -2.43 -6.02 -0.95
C ALA A 140 -1.23 -6.83 -0.43
N PHE A 141 -1.53 -7.85 0.37
CA PHE A 141 -0.55 -8.78 0.94
C PHE A 141 -1.00 -10.20 0.62
N GLN A 142 -0.11 -11.03 0.12
CA GLN A 142 -0.41 -12.42 -0.23
C GLN A 142 0.61 -13.34 0.45
N LEU A 143 0.09 -14.27 1.26
CA LEU A 143 0.89 -15.35 1.82
C LEU A 143 1.27 -16.33 0.69
N ILE A 144 2.54 -16.70 0.63
CA ILE A 144 3.08 -17.69 -0.30
C ILE A 144 3.97 -18.68 0.47
N ASP A 145 4.07 -19.91 -0.04
CA ASP A 145 4.90 -20.95 0.60
C ASP A 145 6.40 -20.67 0.46
N ALA A 146 6.80 -20.18 -0.71
CA ALA A 146 8.17 -19.88 -1.06
C ALA A 146 8.26 -18.77 -2.11
N VAL A 147 9.30 -17.93 -2.00
CA VAL A 147 9.60 -16.89 -2.99
C VAL A 147 10.07 -17.55 -4.29
N PRO A 148 9.44 -17.26 -5.45
CA PRO A 148 9.88 -17.78 -6.73
C PRO A 148 11.24 -17.20 -7.09
N LEU A 149 12.15 -18.08 -7.53
CA LEU A 149 13.50 -17.73 -7.94
C LEU A 149 13.71 -18.08 -9.42
N THR A 150 14.47 -17.24 -10.11
CA THR A 150 15.05 -17.54 -11.42
C THR A 150 16.08 -18.69 -11.30
N PRO A 151 16.49 -19.32 -12.42
CA PRO A 151 17.54 -20.35 -12.40
C PRO A 151 18.87 -19.88 -11.79
N ASN A 152 19.12 -18.57 -11.76
CA ASN A 152 20.30 -17.94 -11.17
C ASN A 152 20.14 -17.59 -9.68
N GLY A 153 19.06 -18.05 -9.03
CA GLY A 153 18.80 -17.81 -7.60
C GLY A 153 18.34 -16.40 -7.25
N LYS A 154 18.06 -15.53 -8.24
CA LYS A 154 17.46 -14.21 -8.01
C LYS A 154 15.94 -14.30 -7.93
N VAL A 155 15.30 -13.40 -7.19
CA VAL A 155 13.83 -13.30 -7.12
C VAL A 155 13.22 -13.12 -8.51
N ASP A 156 12.25 -13.95 -8.85
CA ASP A 156 11.45 -13.83 -10.07
C ASP A 156 10.12 -13.13 -9.79
N ARG A 157 10.13 -11.79 -9.84
CA ARG A 157 8.92 -10.97 -9.61
C ARG A 157 7.82 -11.19 -10.65
N LYS A 158 8.15 -11.73 -11.83
CA LYS A 158 7.16 -12.03 -12.88
C LYS A 158 6.42 -13.33 -12.56
N ALA A 159 7.09 -14.29 -11.92
CA ALA A 159 6.50 -15.55 -11.46
C ALA A 159 5.71 -15.43 -10.15
N LEU A 160 5.74 -14.27 -9.48
CA LEU A 160 4.89 -14.04 -8.32
C LEU A 160 3.41 -14.20 -8.68
N PRO A 161 2.60 -14.88 -7.84
CA PRO A 161 1.18 -15.07 -8.11
C PRO A 161 0.47 -13.70 -8.18
N ASN A 162 -0.64 -13.67 -8.91
CA ASN A 162 -1.42 -12.45 -9.02
C ASN A 162 -2.29 -12.33 -7.75
N PRO A 163 -2.21 -11.22 -7.00
CA PRO A 163 -3.00 -11.04 -5.77
C PRO A 163 -4.49 -10.75 -6.05
N THR A 164 -4.93 -10.82 -7.30
CA THR A 164 -6.34 -10.71 -7.69
C THR A 164 -6.75 -11.89 -8.56
N GLY A 165 -7.77 -12.63 -8.12
CA GLY A 165 -8.61 -13.47 -8.96
C GLY A 165 -8.32 -14.97 -8.96
N ALA A 166 -7.13 -15.42 -8.59
CA ALA A 166 -6.84 -16.84 -8.43
C ALA A 166 -6.50 -17.13 -6.97
N ARG A 167 -7.38 -17.88 -6.29
CA ARG A 167 -7.09 -18.43 -4.96
C ARG A 167 -5.75 -19.16 -5.07
N PRO A 168 -4.72 -18.80 -4.28
CA PRO A 168 -3.58 -19.67 -4.13
C PRO A 168 -4.06 -20.99 -3.53
N ASP A 169 -3.64 -22.10 -4.13
CA ASP A 169 -3.71 -23.41 -3.51
C ASP A 169 -3.03 -23.29 -2.13
N GLY A 170 -3.79 -23.50 -1.06
CA GLY A 170 -3.33 -23.29 0.31
C GLY A 170 -4.10 -22.26 1.14
N THR A 171 -5.06 -21.52 0.55
CA THR A 171 -6.12 -20.89 1.38
C THR A 171 -6.92 -21.97 2.10
N PRO A 172 -7.38 -21.75 3.35
CA PRO A 172 -8.29 -22.68 4.00
C PRO A 172 -9.45 -23.00 3.05
N ALA A 173 -9.82 -24.29 2.99
CA ALA A 173 -10.82 -24.81 2.07
C ALA A 173 -12.04 -23.87 2.03
N TYR A 174 -12.55 -23.58 0.83
CA TYR A 174 -13.72 -22.73 0.64
C TYR A 174 -14.81 -23.05 1.67
N ALA A 175 -15.00 -22.15 2.62
CA ALA A 175 -16.06 -22.24 3.61
C ALA A 175 -17.20 -21.32 3.12
N PRO A 176 -18.35 -21.88 2.71
CA PRO A 176 -19.48 -21.09 2.24
C PRO A 176 -20.12 -20.31 3.39
N PRO A 177 -20.73 -19.14 3.13
CA PRO A 177 -21.57 -18.43 4.09
C PRO A 177 -22.70 -19.30 4.64
N ALA A 178 -22.76 -19.43 5.97
CA ALA A 178 -23.78 -20.22 6.67
C ALA A 178 -24.95 -19.32 7.14
N SER A 179 -24.66 -18.13 7.68
CA SER A 179 -25.67 -17.20 8.19
C SER A 179 -26.21 -16.24 7.13
N ALA A 180 -27.36 -15.61 7.41
CA ALA A 180 -27.92 -14.58 6.53
C ALA A 180 -27.00 -13.35 6.43
N THR A 181 -26.37 -12.97 7.55
CA THR A 181 -25.43 -11.86 7.64
C THR A 181 -24.14 -12.17 6.89
N GLU A 182 -23.58 -13.38 7.03
CA GLU A 182 -22.41 -13.81 6.25
C GLU A 182 -22.70 -13.78 4.75
N ARG A 183 -23.90 -14.25 4.32
CA ARG A 183 -24.32 -14.17 2.91
C ARG A 183 -24.37 -12.73 2.43
N ALA A 184 -24.97 -11.82 3.21
CA ALA A 184 -25.05 -10.41 2.85
C ALA A 184 -23.65 -9.77 2.70
N VAL A 185 -22.73 -10.05 3.63
CA VAL A 185 -21.35 -9.56 3.57
C VAL A 185 -20.60 -10.11 2.35
N ALA A 186 -20.64 -11.42 2.14
CA ALA A 186 -19.99 -12.08 1.01
C ALA A 186 -20.49 -11.56 -0.34
N GLU A 187 -21.81 -11.37 -0.50
CA GLU A 187 -22.41 -10.83 -1.72
C GLU A 187 -22.00 -9.38 -1.97
N VAL A 188 -21.98 -8.52 -0.94
CA VAL A 188 -21.56 -7.12 -1.11
C VAL A 188 -20.09 -7.06 -1.52
N TRP A 189 -19.23 -7.88 -0.92
CA TRP A 189 -17.83 -7.94 -1.33
C TRP A 189 -17.66 -8.43 -2.76
N ALA A 190 -18.30 -9.53 -3.13
CA ALA A 190 -18.26 -10.06 -4.50
C ALA A 190 -18.62 -8.96 -5.52
N GLN A 191 -19.67 -8.18 -5.25
CA GLN A 191 -20.11 -7.09 -6.11
C GLN A 191 -19.18 -5.87 -6.13
N VAL A 192 -18.57 -5.52 -5.00
CA VAL A 192 -17.71 -4.33 -4.89
C VAL A 192 -16.31 -4.60 -5.42
N LEU A 193 -15.84 -5.84 -5.28
CA LEU A 193 -14.53 -6.30 -5.71
C LEU A 193 -14.54 -6.89 -7.14
N ASP A 194 -15.73 -7.10 -7.72
CA ASP A 194 -15.93 -7.71 -9.04
C ASP A 194 -15.30 -9.12 -9.14
N ILE A 195 -15.70 -9.98 -8.20
CA ILE A 195 -15.22 -11.38 -8.11
C ILE A 195 -16.40 -12.35 -7.96
N ASP A 196 -16.23 -13.56 -8.50
CA ASP A 196 -17.33 -14.53 -8.60
C ASP A 196 -17.79 -15.07 -7.23
N ARG A 197 -16.86 -15.26 -6.29
CA ARG A 197 -17.14 -15.97 -5.04
C ARG A 197 -16.23 -15.52 -3.90
N VAL A 198 -16.85 -15.36 -2.72
CA VAL A 198 -16.20 -15.00 -1.45
C VAL A 198 -16.56 -16.05 -0.40
N GLY A 199 -15.55 -16.63 0.26
CA GLY A 199 -15.67 -17.51 1.42
C GLY A 199 -15.71 -16.74 2.74
N VAL A 200 -16.18 -17.38 3.81
CA VAL A 200 -16.38 -16.71 5.10
C VAL A 200 -15.09 -16.23 5.77
N ASP A 201 -13.96 -16.87 5.47
CA ASP A 201 -12.65 -16.55 6.02
C ASP A 201 -11.80 -15.68 5.07
N ASP A 202 -12.33 -15.34 3.88
CA ASP A 202 -11.65 -14.43 2.98
C ASP A 202 -11.62 -13.03 3.58
N SER A 203 -10.52 -12.30 3.39
CA SER A 203 -10.40 -10.91 3.82
C SER A 203 -10.68 -9.93 2.67
N PHE A 204 -11.43 -8.86 2.93
CA PHE A 204 -11.74 -7.82 1.94
C PHE A 204 -10.47 -7.24 1.30
N PHE A 205 -9.44 -7.02 2.10
CA PHE A 205 -8.19 -6.40 1.65
C PHE A 205 -7.29 -7.39 0.93
N ASP A 206 -7.29 -8.65 1.34
CA ASP A 206 -6.52 -9.70 0.67
C ASP A 206 -7.14 -10.02 -0.70
N LEU A 207 -8.46 -9.84 -0.84
CA LEU A 207 -9.18 -9.89 -2.12
C LEU A 207 -9.01 -8.63 -2.99
N GLY A 208 -8.14 -7.69 -2.60
CA GLY A 208 -7.85 -6.48 -3.38
C GLY A 208 -8.70 -5.26 -3.04
N GLY A 209 -9.45 -5.29 -1.93
CA GLY A 209 -10.21 -4.17 -1.42
C GLY A 209 -9.34 -2.97 -1.04
N THR A 210 -9.87 -1.77 -1.27
CA THR A 210 -9.21 -0.48 -0.95
C THR A 210 -10.11 0.36 -0.04
N SER A 211 -9.57 1.42 0.57
CA SER A 211 -10.37 2.31 1.43
C SER A 211 -11.60 2.89 0.74
N LEU A 212 -11.52 3.22 -0.56
CA LEU A 212 -12.69 3.70 -1.32
C LEU A 212 -13.72 2.59 -1.51
N LEU A 213 -13.26 1.36 -1.79
CA LEU A 213 -14.13 0.20 -1.92
C LEU A 213 -14.76 -0.17 -0.56
N VAL A 214 -14.04 0.00 0.55
CA VAL A 214 -14.59 -0.18 1.91
C VAL A 214 -15.78 0.77 2.14
N VAL A 215 -15.66 2.04 1.76
CA VAL A 215 -16.76 3.01 1.89
C VAL A 215 -17.98 2.58 1.09
N ARG A 216 -17.78 2.08 -0.14
CA ARG A 216 -18.87 1.56 -1.00
C ARG A 216 -19.49 0.29 -0.41
N ALA A 217 -18.68 -0.66 0.05
CA ALA A 217 -19.13 -1.89 0.67
C ALA A 217 -19.94 -1.61 1.94
N ARG A 218 -19.46 -0.71 2.81
CA ARG A 218 -20.16 -0.30 4.03
C ARG A 218 -21.54 0.30 3.72
N ALA A 219 -21.62 1.20 2.74
CA ALA A 219 -22.89 1.81 2.35
C ALA A 219 -23.92 0.75 1.92
N ARG A 220 -23.51 -0.19 1.05
CA ARG A 220 -24.37 -1.29 0.60
C ARG A 220 -24.74 -2.27 1.72
N LEU A 221 -23.83 -2.50 2.66
CA LEU A 221 -24.13 -3.36 3.82
C LEU A 221 -25.19 -2.73 4.71
N LEU A 222 -25.06 -1.45 5.03
CA LEU A 222 -26.06 -0.73 5.83
C LEU A 222 -27.45 -0.77 5.22
N GLU A 223 -27.57 -0.73 3.89
CA GLU A 223 -28.84 -0.90 3.18
C GLU A 223 -29.45 -2.30 3.33
N ARG A 224 -28.63 -3.34 3.50
CA ARG A 224 -29.07 -4.75 3.54
C ARG A 224 -29.32 -5.29 4.94
N VAL A 225 -28.42 -5.00 5.88
CA VAL A 225 -28.48 -5.54 7.25
C VAL A 225 -29.05 -4.54 8.26
N GLY A 226 -29.11 -3.25 7.91
CA GLY A 226 -29.49 -2.18 8.83
C GLY A 226 -28.48 -1.97 9.98
N GLY A 227 -28.82 -1.10 10.92
CA GLY A 227 -28.02 -0.83 12.12
C GLY A 227 -26.87 0.17 11.93
N GLU A 228 -25.97 0.20 12.91
CA GLU A 228 -24.75 1.01 12.85
C GLU A 228 -23.55 0.10 12.62
N LEU A 229 -22.87 0.30 11.49
CA LEU A 229 -21.58 -0.31 11.19
C LEU A 229 -20.58 0.82 11.04
N SER A 230 -19.55 0.90 11.88
CA SER A 230 -18.56 1.97 11.73
C SER A 230 -17.58 1.67 10.60
N LEU A 231 -16.91 2.71 10.08
CA LEU A 231 -15.82 2.47 9.13
C LEU A 231 -14.65 1.74 9.80
N VAL A 232 -14.44 1.95 11.11
CA VAL A 232 -13.38 1.28 11.88
C VAL A 232 -13.62 -0.23 11.95
N ASP A 233 -14.87 -0.67 12.10
CA ASP A 233 -15.20 -2.10 12.14
C ASP A 233 -14.84 -2.82 10.85
N MET A 234 -15.05 -2.18 9.70
CA MET A 234 -14.67 -2.73 8.39
C MET A 234 -13.16 -3.00 8.27
N PHE A 235 -12.33 -2.19 8.92
CA PHE A 235 -10.88 -2.38 8.94
C PHE A 235 -10.43 -3.36 10.02
N ARG A 236 -11.11 -3.37 11.17
CA ARG A 236 -10.77 -4.22 12.32
C ARG A 236 -11.19 -5.67 12.13
N TYR A 237 -12.29 -5.91 11.42
CA TYR A 237 -12.87 -7.23 11.18
C TYR A 237 -12.96 -7.48 9.68
N PRO A 238 -11.81 -7.66 9.01
CA PRO A 238 -11.75 -7.59 7.56
C PRO A 238 -12.20 -8.87 6.88
N THR A 239 -12.63 -9.90 7.60
CA THR A 239 -13.15 -11.19 7.09
C THR A 239 -14.67 -11.22 7.11
N VAL A 240 -15.32 -11.95 6.19
CA VAL A 240 -16.79 -12.09 6.17
C VAL A 240 -17.35 -12.57 7.52
N ARG A 241 -16.77 -13.63 8.11
CA ARG A 241 -17.19 -14.19 9.39
C ARG A 241 -17.09 -13.18 10.53
N ALA A 242 -15.90 -12.60 10.72
CA ALA A 242 -15.67 -11.65 11.81
C ALA A 242 -16.57 -10.40 11.69
N LEU A 243 -16.80 -9.89 10.48
CA LEU A 243 -17.70 -8.75 10.29
C LEU A 243 -19.15 -9.12 10.56
N ALA A 244 -19.59 -10.31 10.11
CA ALA A 244 -20.93 -10.81 10.38
C ALA A 244 -21.18 -10.97 11.89
N GLU A 245 -20.22 -11.50 12.65
CA GLU A 245 -20.34 -11.59 14.11
C GLU A 245 -20.52 -10.22 14.78
N VAL A 246 -19.86 -9.17 14.29
CA VAL A 246 -19.99 -7.81 14.82
C VAL A 246 -21.35 -7.22 14.50
N ILE A 247 -21.85 -7.43 13.28
CA ILE A 247 -23.19 -7.03 12.88
C ILE A 247 -24.25 -7.76 13.72
N ASP A 248 -24.08 -9.07 13.94
CA ASP A 248 -25.04 -9.89 14.67
C ASP A 248 -25.04 -9.63 16.18
N ARG A 249 -23.92 -9.17 16.76
CA ARG A 249 -23.84 -8.74 18.17
C ARG A 249 -24.46 -7.36 18.43
N ALA A 250 -24.76 -6.58 17.38
CA ALA A 250 -25.28 -5.22 17.49
C ALA A 250 -26.79 -5.04 17.86
N PRO A 251 -27.53 -6.03 18.42
CA PRO A 251 -28.83 -5.74 19.03
C PRO A 251 -28.92 -6.20 20.50
N ALA A 252 -28.55 -5.34 21.47
CA ALA A 252 -29.02 -5.44 22.87
C ALA A 252 -28.87 -4.17 23.74
N GLU A 253 -28.04 -3.18 23.40
CA GLU A 253 -27.90 -1.97 24.22
C GLU A 253 -28.23 -0.72 23.40
N ARG A 254 -29.52 -0.39 23.35
CA ARG A 254 -30.00 0.91 22.89
C ARG A 254 -30.78 1.57 24.01
N SER A 255 -30.09 2.39 24.78
CA SER A 255 -30.68 3.55 25.46
C SER A 255 -29.90 4.76 24.97
N ASP A 256 -30.51 5.53 24.07
CA ASP A 256 -30.06 6.87 23.70
C ASP A 256 -29.81 7.70 24.97
N PRO A 257 -28.63 8.28 25.19
CA PRO A 257 -28.54 9.55 25.86
C PRO A 257 -28.85 10.62 24.81
N ASP A 258 -30.14 10.98 24.77
CA ASP A 258 -30.68 12.27 24.36
C ASP A 258 -29.64 13.29 23.86
N VAL A 259 -29.54 13.43 22.53
CA VAL A 259 -28.81 14.52 21.88
C VAL A 259 -29.69 15.79 21.87
N SER A 260 -30.21 16.21 23.03
CA SER A 260 -30.94 17.48 23.19
C SER A 260 -30.29 18.49 24.15
N GLU A 261 -29.12 18.21 24.74
CA GLU A 261 -28.45 19.18 25.64
C GLU A 261 -27.19 19.89 25.08
N GLY A 262 -26.70 19.49 23.91
CA GLY A 262 -25.52 20.10 23.28
C GLY A 262 -25.79 21.38 22.48
N ALA A 263 -27.00 21.56 21.96
CA ALA A 263 -27.36 22.70 21.11
C ALA A 263 -27.73 23.98 21.89
N ALA A 264 -28.14 23.86 23.16
CA ALA A 264 -28.51 25.00 24.00
C ALA A 264 -27.31 25.75 24.62
N ARG A 265 -26.14 25.12 24.74
CA ARG A 265 -24.94 25.75 25.34
C ARG A 265 -24.04 26.48 24.33
N GLY A 266 -24.22 26.26 23.03
CA GLY A 266 -23.49 26.95 21.95
C GLY A 266 -24.08 28.31 21.53
N ALA A 267 -25.33 28.60 21.91
CA ALA A 267 -26.01 29.87 21.59
C ALA A 267 -25.78 30.95 22.66
N ALA A 268 -25.62 30.58 23.93
CA ALA A 268 -25.41 31.53 25.03
C ALA A 268 -23.98 32.15 25.05
N ARG A 269 -22.98 31.50 24.45
CA ARG A 269 -21.59 32.04 24.39
C ARG A 269 -21.32 32.96 23.21
N ARG A 270 -22.21 33.02 22.21
CA ARG A 270 -22.10 33.96 21.08
C ARG A 270 -22.79 35.31 21.32
N GLY A 271 -23.63 35.42 22.36
CA GLY A 271 -24.21 36.70 22.81
C GLY A 271 -23.31 37.53 23.71
N ALA A 272 -22.42 36.91 24.50
CA ALA A 272 -21.58 37.61 25.47
C ALA A 272 -20.31 38.24 24.87
N ALA A 273 -19.82 37.77 23.73
CA ALA A 273 -18.61 38.31 23.08
C ALA A 273 -18.85 39.60 22.28
N ARG A 274 -20.12 40.00 22.05
CA ARG A 274 -20.47 41.25 21.35
C ARG A 274 -20.73 42.46 22.26
N ALA A 275 -20.72 42.26 23.59
CA ALA A 275 -20.93 43.34 24.56
C ALA A 275 -19.62 43.91 25.17
N VAL A 276 -18.47 43.24 25.01
CA VAL A 276 -17.18 43.71 25.57
C VAL A 276 -16.36 44.53 24.56
N ALA A 277 -16.60 44.39 23.26
CA ALA A 277 -15.88 45.13 22.21
C ALA A 277 -16.42 46.56 21.94
N ARG A 278 -17.47 47.02 22.64
CA ARG A 278 -17.99 48.41 22.52
C ARG A 278 -17.62 49.34 23.68
N ARG A 279 -16.82 48.89 24.66
CA ARG A 279 -16.40 49.71 25.82
C ARG A 279 -14.90 50.05 25.88
N ALA A 280 -14.09 49.63 24.92
CA ALA A 280 -12.64 49.90 24.85
C ALA A 280 -12.24 50.81 23.67
N GLY A 281 -13.16 51.67 23.19
CA GLY A 281 -12.92 52.65 22.11
C GLY A 281 -13.17 54.10 22.53
N ARG A 282 -13.11 54.42 23.82
CA ARG A 282 -13.26 55.77 24.37
C ARG A 282 -12.41 55.94 25.63
N ALA A 283 -11.09 56.00 25.47
CA ALA A 283 -10.13 56.68 26.35
C ALA A 283 -8.71 56.33 25.88
N GLY A 284 -7.91 57.35 25.57
CA GLY A 284 -6.46 57.25 25.34
C GLY A 284 -6.08 57.18 23.88
#